data_AF-N2A500-F1
#
_entry.id   AF-N2A500-F1
#
_cell.length_a   1.000
_cell.length_b   1.000
_cell.length_c   1.000
_cell.angle_alpha   90.00
_cell.angle_beta   90.00
_cell.angle_gamma   90.00
#
_symmetry.space_group_name_H-M   'P 1'
#
loop_
_entity.id
_entity.type
_entity.pdbx_description
1 polymer ?
#
loop_
_entity_poly.entity_id
_entity_poly.type
_entity_poly.pdbx_seq_one_letter_code
_entity_poly.pdbx_strand_id
1 'polypeptide(L)'
;MYEMGGSRPDGLKLYNFADNHDVERIYTKLNNKAHFTPVHILMYTLPGVPSVYYGSEFGIEGKKERFSDDSLRPALELSNYEDAVTKNAYTRLIAALGKVRQTTPALSYGDYQELLLTNRQYAYSRNYNGQSVITAVNNDDSDYVMTLRAGNAAEYVGVLSGEKVSVNGGNIVVNIRANSGDIWLPVTSDHDMSVTPVVPVHNEPIAPAAPKTPAAPATPSAPVVPEPQPVPSAAEPADTNDSAPKEAAPQTVQNTAPAACAHSQDFEDGKIAGLQEAILAIMEKNGPVTDQMRKDVEANVYHDSLITWIKSFR
;
A
#
# COMPACT_ATOMS: atom_id res chain seq x y z
N MET A 1 9.51 -1.98 -15.85
CA MET A 1 8.50 -1.75 -14.79
C MET A 1 8.07 -3.04 -14.09
N TYR A 2 7.60 -4.08 -14.80
CA TYR A 2 7.14 -5.32 -14.14
C TYR A 2 8.25 -6.06 -13.34
N GLU A 3 9.49 -6.08 -13.82
CA GLU A 3 10.62 -6.68 -13.08
C GLU A 3 11.09 -5.85 -11.86
N MET A 4 10.69 -4.58 -11.80
CA MET A 4 10.97 -3.68 -10.67
C MET A 4 9.86 -3.72 -9.62
N GLY A 5 8.75 -4.42 -9.89
CA GLY A 5 7.67 -4.66 -8.94
C GLY A 5 8.08 -5.69 -7.90
N GLY A 6 8.89 -5.26 -6.94
CA GLY A 6 9.36 -6.10 -5.85
C GLY A 6 9.97 -5.22 -4.78
N SER A 7 9.82 -5.56 -3.51
CA SER A 7 10.43 -4.82 -2.40
C SER A 7 11.95 -5.06 -2.28
N ARG A 8 12.62 -5.28 -3.41
CA ARG A 8 14.07 -5.27 -3.46
C ARG A 8 14.57 -3.84 -3.20
N PRO A 9 15.79 -3.65 -2.68
CA PRO A 9 16.34 -2.31 -2.41
C PRO A 9 16.34 -1.39 -3.63
N ASP A 10 16.44 -1.96 -4.83
CA ASP A 10 16.44 -1.34 -6.16
C ASP A 10 15.05 -1.35 -6.84
N GLY A 11 14.06 -1.97 -6.23
CA GLY A 11 12.69 -2.10 -6.76
C GLY A 11 11.74 -0.99 -6.30
N LEU A 12 10.59 -0.90 -6.96
CA LEU A 12 9.51 0.01 -6.60
C LEU A 12 8.88 -0.44 -5.28
N LYS A 13 8.90 0.45 -4.29
CA LYS A 13 8.21 0.27 -3.01
C LYS A 13 6.74 0.62 -3.20
N LEU A 14 5.98 -0.34 -3.71
CA LEU A 14 4.54 -0.19 -3.92
C LEU A 14 3.79 -0.24 -2.59
N TYR A 15 2.72 0.54 -2.50
CA TYR A 15 1.87 0.63 -1.33
C TYR A 15 0.72 -0.37 -1.46
N ASN A 16 0.65 -1.35 -0.55
CA ASN A 16 -0.35 -2.42 -0.56
C ASN A 16 -1.44 -2.11 0.46
N PHE A 17 -2.67 -1.93 0.00
CA PHE A 17 -3.83 -1.71 0.85
C PHE A 17 -5.02 -2.53 0.34
N ALA A 18 -5.86 -3.00 1.25
CA ALA A 18 -7.09 -3.70 0.92
C ALA A 18 -8.29 -2.74 0.84
N ASP A 19 -8.21 -1.62 1.56
CA ASP A 19 -9.17 -0.52 1.56
C ASP A 19 -8.51 0.82 1.90
N ASN A 20 -9.24 1.91 1.68
CA ASN A 20 -8.80 3.27 1.99
C ASN A 20 -10.04 4.19 2.12
N HIS A 21 -9.82 5.50 2.12
CA HIS A 21 -10.86 6.52 2.30
C HIS A 21 -11.78 6.74 1.08
N ASP A 22 -11.48 6.14 -0.07
CA ASP A 22 -12.18 6.33 -1.35
C ASP A 22 -12.81 5.03 -1.89
N VAL A 23 -12.48 3.88 -1.29
CA VAL A 23 -13.01 2.57 -1.68
C VAL A 23 -13.77 1.93 -0.52
N GLU A 24 -14.65 1.00 -0.87
CA GLU A 24 -15.41 0.23 0.12
C GLU A 24 -14.48 -0.48 1.12
N ARG A 25 -14.85 -0.44 2.40
CA ARG A 25 -14.11 -1.11 3.48
C ARG A 25 -13.95 -2.59 3.16
N ILE A 26 -12.76 -3.14 3.39
CA ILE A 26 -12.46 -4.53 3.02
C ILE A 26 -13.42 -5.47 3.73
N TYR A 27 -13.70 -5.22 5.00
CA TYR A 27 -14.57 -6.09 5.78
C TYR A 27 -15.99 -6.13 5.21
N THR A 28 -16.52 -5.00 4.71
CA THR A 28 -17.82 -4.96 4.01
C THR A 28 -17.79 -5.70 2.68
N LYS A 29 -16.72 -5.54 1.91
CA LYS A 29 -16.57 -6.13 0.57
C LYS A 29 -16.46 -7.67 0.58
N LEU A 30 -16.03 -8.26 1.70
CA LEU A 30 -15.90 -9.70 1.82
C LEU A 30 -17.27 -10.40 1.90
N ASN A 31 -17.55 -11.26 0.91
CA ASN A 31 -18.72 -12.16 0.93
C ASN A 31 -18.65 -13.17 2.08
N ASN A 32 -17.45 -13.67 2.38
CA ASN A 32 -17.17 -14.52 3.53
C ASN A 32 -16.19 -13.79 4.46
N LYS A 33 -16.64 -13.44 5.68
CA LYS A 33 -15.82 -12.68 6.64
C LYS A 33 -14.57 -13.44 7.09
N ALA A 34 -14.57 -14.77 7.00
CA ALA A 34 -13.39 -15.58 7.29
C ALA A 34 -12.23 -15.31 6.30
N HIS A 35 -12.53 -14.82 5.08
CA HIS A 35 -11.52 -14.41 4.11
C HIS A 35 -10.70 -13.19 4.57
N PHE A 36 -11.05 -12.55 5.69
CA PHE A 36 -10.21 -11.52 6.29
C PHE A 36 -8.80 -12.06 6.57
N THR A 37 -8.68 -13.30 7.05
CA THR A 37 -7.39 -13.92 7.34
C THR A 37 -6.49 -14.04 6.11
N PRO A 38 -6.88 -14.77 5.03
CA PRO A 38 -6.03 -14.91 3.86
C PRO A 38 -5.72 -13.58 3.17
N VAL A 39 -6.66 -12.62 3.10
CA VAL A 39 -6.40 -11.31 2.49
C VAL A 39 -5.30 -10.54 3.24
N HIS A 40 -5.33 -10.55 4.57
CA HIS A 40 -4.32 -9.83 5.36
C HIS A 40 -2.99 -10.58 5.38
N ILE A 41 -2.98 -11.91 5.35
CA ILE A 41 -1.74 -12.69 5.13
C ILE A 41 -1.08 -12.24 3.84
N LEU A 42 -1.82 -12.18 2.73
CA LEU A 42 -1.30 -11.73 1.44
C LEU A 42 -0.79 -10.30 1.50
N MET A 43 -1.57 -9.36 2.07
CA MET A 43 -1.18 -7.96 2.21
C MET A 43 0.18 -7.81 2.93
N TYR A 44 0.42 -8.59 3.99
CA TYR A 44 1.63 -8.54 4.79
C TYR A 44 2.82 -9.34 4.24
N THR A 45 2.62 -10.20 3.25
CA THR A 45 3.68 -11.13 2.79
C THR A 45 4.00 -11.00 1.29
N LEU A 46 3.12 -10.38 0.51
CA LEU A 46 3.43 -9.97 -0.86
C LEU A 46 4.50 -8.86 -0.86
N PRO A 47 5.23 -8.69 -1.97
CA PRO A 47 6.09 -7.52 -2.16
C PRO A 47 5.27 -6.23 -2.06
N GLY A 48 5.77 -5.26 -1.30
CA GLY A 48 5.21 -3.93 -1.09
C GLY A 48 5.32 -3.48 0.36
N VAL A 49 4.73 -2.33 0.66
CA VAL A 49 4.56 -1.81 2.01
C VAL A 49 3.11 -2.04 2.39
N PRO A 50 2.80 -3.00 3.31
CA PRO A 50 1.44 -3.20 3.78
C PRO A 50 0.96 -1.95 4.50
N SER A 51 -0.28 -1.58 4.26
CA SER A 51 -0.92 -0.49 4.95
C SER A 51 -2.35 -0.82 5.30
N VAL A 52 -2.65 -0.57 6.58
CA VAL A 52 -3.96 -0.79 7.17
C VAL A 52 -4.63 0.57 7.28
N TYR A 53 -5.80 0.72 6.68
CA TYR A 53 -6.62 1.91 6.88
C TYR A 53 -7.25 1.87 8.27
N TYR A 54 -7.30 3.01 8.96
CA TYR A 54 -7.67 3.05 10.38
C TYR A 54 -9.02 2.36 10.63
N GLY A 55 -9.05 1.49 11.64
CA GLY A 55 -10.21 0.70 12.02
C GLY A 55 -10.41 -0.59 11.21
N SER A 56 -9.74 -0.77 10.06
CA SER A 56 -9.77 -2.06 9.34
C SER A 56 -9.20 -3.19 10.22
N GLU A 57 -8.31 -2.87 11.16
CA GLU A 57 -7.80 -3.76 12.20
C GLU A 57 -8.82 -4.20 13.25
N PHE A 58 -9.95 -3.51 13.35
CA PHE A 58 -11.06 -3.92 14.19
C PHE A 58 -12.15 -4.65 13.40
N GLY A 59 -12.03 -4.72 12.07
CA GLY A 59 -13.06 -5.24 11.18
C GLY A 59 -14.24 -4.28 11.01
N ILE A 60 -14.00 -2.96 10.96
CA ILE A 60 -15.11 -2.02 10.75
C ILE A 60 -15.70 -2.11 9.34
N GLU A 61 -17.01 -1.96 9.28
CA GLU A 61 -17.76 -1.93 8.02
C GLU A 61 -17.95 -0.49 7.51
N GLY A 62 -18.09 -0.36 6.20
CA GLY A 62 -18.34 0.90 5.50
C GLY A 62 -18.55 0.64 4.01
N LYS A 63 -19.68 1.09 3.49
CA LYS A 63 -20.12 0.86 2.11
C LYS A 63 -19.93 2.11 1.26
N LYS A 64 -19.22 2.01 0.13
CA LYS A 64 -19.07 3.16 -0.77
C LYS A 64 -20.44 3.60 -1.30
N GLU A 65 -20.80 4.85 -1.05
CA GLU A 65 -22.04 5.45 -1.57
C GLU A 65 -21.74 6.34 -2.77
N ARG A 66 -22.75 6.56 -3.62
CA ARG A 66 -22.60 7.29 -4.89
C ARG A 66 -22.20 8.77 -4.67
N PHE A 67 -22.64 9.36 -3.56
CA PHE A 67 -22.50 10.79 -3.29
C PHE A 67 -21.97 11.10 -1.88
N SER A 68 -21.56 10.08 -1.12
CA SER A 68 -20.96 10.25 0.21
C SER A 68 -19.88 9.19 0.45
N ASP A 69 -18.90 9.56 1.27
CA ASP A 69 -17.85 8.70 1.83
C ASP A 69 -17.95 8.60 3.35
N ASP A 70 -19.00 9.14 3.96
CA ASP A 70 -19.10 9.25 5.43
C ASP A 70 -19.07 7.86 6.09
N SER A 71 -19.71 6.87 5.46
CA SER A 71 -19.68 5.48 5.92
C SER A 71 -18.28 4.85 5.84
N LEU A 72 -17.40 5.35 4.97
CA LEU A 72 -16.00 4.92 4.87
C LEU A 72 -15.14 5.60 5.92
N ARG A 73 -15.58 6.73 6.48
CA ARG A 73 -14.81 7.60 7.38
C ARG A 73 -15.49 7.77 8.74
N PRO A 74 -15.92 6.69 9.43
CA PRO A 74 -16.56 6.82 10.73
C PRO A 74 -15.59 7.41 11.75
N ALA A 75 -16.11 8.28 12.61
CA ALA A 75 -15.42 8.67 13.83
C ALA A 75 -15.38 7.48 14.79
N LEU A 76 -14.19 7.16 15.32
CA LEU A 76 -13.99 6.09 16.29
C LEU A 76 -13.70 6.66 17.68
N GLU A 77 -14.34 6.10 18.69
CA GLU A 77 -13.96 6.30 20.08
C GLU A 77 -12.97 5.21 20.48
N LEU A 78 -11.70 5.59 20.68
CA LEU A 78 -10.62 4.63 20.93
C LEU A 78 -10.80 3.82 22.22
N SER A 79 -11.54 4.36 23.20
CA SER A 79 -11.93 3.63 24.41
C SER A 79 -12.70 2.35 24.13
N ASN A 80 -13.44 2.28 23.02
CA ASN A 80 -14.20 1.09 22.63
C ASN A 80 -13.31 -0.06 22.14
N TYR A 81 -12.01 0.18 21.97
CA TYR A 81 -11.03 -0.76 21.44
C TYR A 81 -9.82 -0.95 22.37
N GLU A 82 -9.91 -0.51 23.63
CA GLU A 82 -8.80 -0.55 24.59
C GLU A 82 -8.25 -1.98 24.81
N ASP A 83 -9.10 -2.98 24.70
CA ASP A 83 -8.79 -4.39 24.90
C ASP A 83 -8.71 -5.18 23.58
N ALA A 84 -8.76 -4.51 22.43
CA ALA A 84 -8.85 -5.14 21.10
C ALA A 84 -7.69 -6.09 20.82
N VAL A 85 -6.47 -5.74 21.28
CA VAL A 85 -5.28 -6.63 21.16
C VAL A 85 -5.49 -7.98 21.85
N THR A 86 -6.39 -8.07 22.83
CA THR A 86 -6.68 -9.34 23.51
C THR A 86 -8.02 -9.94 23.10
N LYS A 87 -9.05 -9.12 22.86
CA LYS A 87 -10.43 -9.58 22.62
C LYS A 87 -10.88 -9.60 21.16
N ASN A 88 -10.16 -8.95 20.24
CA ASN A 88 -10.53 -8.88 18.83
C ASN A 88 -9.57 -9.74 17.98
N ALA A 89 -10.10 -10.79 17.34
CA ALA A 89 -9.31 -11.67 16.47
C ALA A 89 -8.62 -10.94 15.31
N TYR A 90 -9.28 -9.94 14.70
CA TYR A 90 -8.71 -9.18 13.58
C TYR A 90 -7.48 -8.40 14.03
N THR A 91 -7.57 -7.74 15.19
CA THR A 91 -6.48 -6.97 15.77
C THR A 91 -5.31 -7.89 16.15
N ARG A 92 -5.58 -9.05 16.76
CA ARG A 92 -4.53 -10.04 17.07
C ARG A 92 -3.84 -10.56 15.82
N LEU A 93 -4.59 -10.86 14.77
CA LEU A 93 -4.05 -11.29 13.50
C LEU A 93 -3.12 -10.22 12.91
N ILE A 94 -3.59 -8.97 12.79
CA ILE A 94 -2.78 -7.89 12.22
C ILE A 94 -1.54 -7.60 13.06
N ALA A 95 -1.66 -7.61 14.39
CA ALA A 95 -0.53 -7.44 15.29
C ALA A 95 0.53 -8.54 15.07
N ALA A 96 0.10 -9.80 14.94
CA ALA A 96 1.00 -10.91 14.67
C ALA A 96 1.65 -10.80 13.28
N LEU A 97 0.89 -10.49 12.23
CA LEU A 97 1.43 -10.29 10.89
C LEU A 97 2.46 -9.15 10.85
N GLY A 98 2.19 -8.06 11.57
CA GLY A 98 3.13 -6.96 11.76
C GLY A 98 4.43 -7.40 12.44
N LYS A 99 4.32 -8.16 13.54
CA LYS A 99 5.47 -8.73 14.24
C LYS A 99 6.29 -9.65 13.33
N VAL A 100 5.64 -10.56 12.62
CA VAL A 100 6.30 -11.50 11.69
C VAL A 100 7.04 -10.76 10.60
N ARG A 101 6.41 -9.79 9.95
CA ARG A 101 7.06 -9.00 8.89
C ARG A 101 8.29 -8.24 9.40
N GLN A 102 8.24 -7.71 10.63
CA GLN A 102 9.37 -7.01 11.26
C GLN A 102 10.53 -7.95 11.59
N THR A 103 10.22 -9.16 12.07
CA THR A 103 11.24 -10.14 12.48
C THR A 103 11.78 -10.99 11.34
N THR A 104 11.16 -10.92 10.15
CA THR A 104 11.48 -11.80 9.01
C THR A 104 11.86 -10.95 7.78
N PRO A 105 13.16 -10.64 7.59
CA PRO A 105 13.62 -9.79 6.49
C PRO A 105 13.22 -10.29 5.09
N ALA A 106 13.08 -11.60 4.89
CA ALA A 106 12.64 -12.18 3.63
C ALA A 106 11.27 -11.67 3.16
N LEU A 107 10.33 -11.38 4.09
CA LEU A 107 9.03 -10.82 3.72
C LEU A 107 9.12 -9.38 3.21
N SER A 108 10.15 -8.64 3.65
CA SER A 108 10.39 -7.26 3.24
C SER A 108 11.28 -7.17 2.02
N TYR A 109 12.35 -7.94 1.93
CA TYR A 109 13.41 -7.77 0.91
C TYR A 109 13.61 -8.97 -0.01
N GLY A 110 12.95 -10.08 0.28
CA GLY A 110 13.11 -11.30 -0.50
C GLY A 110 12.55 -11.18 -1.91
N ASP A 111 13.04 -12.04 -2.78
CA ASP A 111 12.44 -12.24 -4.10
C ASP A 111 10.99 -12.77 -3.98
N TYR A 112 10.35 -13.00 -5.13
CA TYR A 112 9.04 -13.61 -5.19
C TYR A 112 9.11 -14.81 -6.13
N GLN A 113 8.66 -15.97 -5.65
CA GLN A 113 8.55 -17.17 -6.47
C GLN A 113 7.22 -17.88 -6.16
N GLU A 114 6.39 -18.02 -7.19
CA GLU A 114 5.16 -18.80 -7.09
C GLU A 114 5.48 -20.29 -6.90
N LEU A 115 4.76 -20.94 -5.99
CA LEU A 115 4.90 -22.38 -5.71
C LEU A 115 3.65 -23.16 -6.13
N LEU A 116 2.47 -22.58 -5.91
CA LEU A 116 1.19 -23.19 -6.25
C LEU A 116 0.15 -22.11 -6.51
N LEU A 117 -0.60 -22.26 -7.61
CA LEU A 117 -1.73 -21.41 -7.95
C LEU A 117 -2.87 -22.30 -8.45
N THR A 118 -4.00 -22.26 -7.75
CA THR A 118 -5.27 -22.88 -8.16
C THR A 118 -6.37 -21.81 -8.10
N ASN A 119 -7.63 -22.23 -8.29
CA ASN A 119 -8.78 -21.33 -8.16
C ASN A 119 -8.98 -20.82 -6.72
N ARG A 120 -8.63 -21.63 -5.70
CA ARG A 120 -8.93 -21.34 -4.29
C ARG A 120 -7.73 -21.41 -3.34
N GLN A 121 -6.59 -21.89 -3.84
CA GLN A 121 -5.35 -22.03 -3.08
C GLN A 121 -4.22 -21.29 -3.76
N TYR A 122 -3.38 -20.67 -2.95
CA TYR A 122 -2.24 -19.93 -3.44
C TYR A 122 -1.08 -20.05 -2.46
N ALA A 123 0.10 -20.33 -3.00
CA ALA A 123 1.33 -20.37 -2.24
C ALA A 123 2.53 -19.83 -3.03
N TYR A 124 3.41 -19.15 -2.32
CA TYR A 124 4.64 -18.60 -2.88
C TYR A 124 5.73 -18.56 -1.81
N SER A 125 6.99 -18.51 -2.25
CA SER A 125 8.13 -18.26 -1.40
C SER A 125 8.67 -16.85 -1.55
N ARG A 126 9.22 -16.32 -0.45
CA ARG A 126 10.06 -15.14 -0.41
C ARG A 126 11.46 -15.56 0.04
N ASN A 127 12.46 -15.39 -0.81
CA ASN A 127 13.83 -15.83 -0.52
C ASN A 127 14.76 -14.64 -0.32
N TYR A 128 15.52 -14.64 0.77
CA TYR A 128 16.48 -13.60 1.10
C TYR A 128 17.64 -14.16 1.93
N ASN A 129 18.88 -13.90 1.52
CA ASN A 129 20.10 -14.32 2.23
C ASN A 129 20.11 -15.80 2.66
N GLY A 130 19.68 -16.69 1.76
CA GLY A 130 19.62 -18.14 2.02
C GLY A 130 18.45 -18.62 2.89
N GLN A 131 17.64 -17.71 3.43
CA GLN A 131 16.37 -18.04 4.08
C GLN A 131 15.24 -18.05 3.04
N SER A 132 14.39 -19.07 3.10
CA SER A 132 13.21 -19.20 2.25
C SER A 132 11.98 -19.28 3.14
N VAL A 133 11.09 -18.29 3.02
CA VAL A 133 9.83 -18.20 3.75
C VAL A 133 8.70 -18.54 2.82
N ILE A 134 7.80 -19.43 3.22
CA ILE A 134 6.70 -19.89 2.37
C ILE A 134 5.39 -19.35 2.93
N THR A 135 4.62 -18.66 2.11
CA THR A 135 3.25 -18.25 2.45
C THR A 135 2.28 -19.16 1.71
N ALA A 136 1.25 -19.65 2.41
CA ALA A 136 0.19 -20.47 1.82
C ALA A 136 -1.17 -20.00 2.34
N VAL A 137 -2.13 -19.78 1.45
CA VAL A 137 -3.49 -19.36 1.78
C VAL A 137 -4.52 -20.24 1.07
N ASN A 138 -5.66 -20.44 1.73
CA ASN A 138 -6.79 -21.21 1.25
C ASN A 138 -8.07 -20.39 1.44
N ASN A 139 -8.73 -20.01 0.35
CA ASN A 139 -10.04 -19.35 0.39
C ASN A 139 -11.19 -20.34 0.17
N ASP A 140 -10.93 -21.64 0.29
CA ASP A 140 -11.94 -22.70 0.23
C ASP A 140 -12.66 -22.91 1.56
N ASP A 141 -13.87 -23.45 1.47
CA ASP A 141 -14.71 -23.80 2.62
C ASP A 141 -14.33 -25.19 3.18
N SER A 142 -13.29 -25.80 2.62
CA SER A 142 -12.70 -27.06 3.06
C SER A 142 -11.18 -26.91 3.22
N ASP A 143 -10.63 -27.70 4.13
CA ASP A 143 -9.19 -27.86 4.31
C ASP A 143 -8.52 -28.35 3.02
N TYR A 144 -7.28 -27.93 2.79
CA TYR A 144 -6.52 -28.34 1.61
C TYR A 144 -5.07 -28.65 1.94
N VAL A 145 -4.63 -29.85 1.54
CA VAL A 145 -3.25 -30.30 1.71
C VAL A 145 -2.40 -29.86 0.51
N MET A 146 -1.40 -29.02 0.76
CA MET A 146 -0.45 -28.56 -0.25
C MET A 146 0.88 -29.28 -0.11
N THR A 147 1.46 -29.71 -1.24
CA THR A 147 2.87 -30.11 -1.31
C THR A 147 3.64 -28.96 -1.94
N LEU A 148 4.49 -28.30 -1.15
CA LEU A 148 5.18 -27.07 -1.54
C LEU A 148 6.68 -27.32 -1.56
N ARG A 149 7.37 -26.82 -2.59
CA ARG A 149 8.84 -26.88 -2.63
C ARG A 149 9.41 -26.05 -1.48
N ALA A 150 10.29 -26.69 -0.72
CA ALA A 150 10.99 -26.09 0.40
C ALA A 150 12.28 -25.41 -0.06
N GLY A 151 12.81 -24.50 0.76
CA GLY A 151 14.18 -24.03 0.63
C GLY A 151 15.18 -24.99 1.27
N ASN A 152 16.33 -24.45 1.70
CA ASN A 152 17.45 -25.24 2.23
C ASN A 152 17.32 -25.63 3.71
N ALA A 153 16.13 -25.52 4.30
CA ALA A 153 15.89 -25.86 5.70
C ALA A 153 15.45 -27.32 5.87
N ALA A 154 15.72 -27.90 7.04
CA ALA A 154 15.27 -29.26 7.36
C ALA A 154 13.84 -29.30 7.91
N GLU A 155 13.40 -28.21 8.55
CA GLU A 155 12.09 -28.09 9.19
C GLU A 155 11.57 -26.67 9.02
N TYR A 156 10.24 -26.55 8.97
CA TYR A 156 9.50 -25.30 8.95
C TYR A 156 8.49 -25.25 10.10
N VAL A 157 8.23 -24.04 10.59
CA VAL A 157 7.17 -23.76 11.57
C VAL A 157 6.18 -22.75 11.00
N GLY A 158 4.89 -23.07 11.07
CA GLY A 158 3.80 -22.15 10.74
C GLY A 158 3.64 -21.12 11.84
N VAL A 159 3.76 -19.84 11.54
CA VAL A 159 3.76 -18.79 12.57
C VAL A 159 2.37 -18.55 13.14
N LEU A 160 1.32 -18.77 12.37
CA LEU A 160 -0.05 -18.60 12.85
C LEU A 160 -0.56 -19.87 13.51
N SER A 161 -0.30 -21.05 12.93
CA SER A 161 -0.76 -22.32 13.49
C SER A 161 0.11 -22.87 14.63
N GLY A 162 1.41 -22.54 14.64
CA GLY A 162 2.42 -23.19 15.48
C GLY A 162 2.81 -24.60 15.03
N GLU A 163 2.28 -25.08 13.90
CA GLU A 163 2.56 -26.43 13.39
C GLU A 163 3.99 -26.53 12.85
N LYS A 164 4.66 -27.65 13.13
CA LYS A 164 6.00 -27.94 12.61
C LYS A 164 5.93 -29.03 11.54
N VAL A 165 6.65 -28.83 10.45
CA VAL A 165 6.70 -29.75 9.32
C VAL A 165 8.14 -29.98 8.84
N SER A 166 8.52 -31.24 8.67
CA SER A 166 9.85 -31.60 8.17
C SER A 166 9.89 -31.61 6.65
N VAL A 167 11.03 -31.24 6.08
CA VAL A 167 11.27 -31.27 4.64
C VAL A 167 11.63 -32.69 4.20
N ASN A 168 10.83 -33.24 3.29
CA ASN A 168 11.02 -34.57 2.73
C ASN A 168 11.11 -34.49 1.20
N GLY A 169 12.21 -34.99 0.61
CA GLY A 169 12.41 -34.93 -0.84
C GLY A 169 12.40 -33.50 -1.41
N GLY A 170 12.82 -32.51 -0.61
CA GLY A 170 12.82 -31.09 -0.98
C GLY A 170 11.44 -30.41 -0.91
N ASN A 171 10.44 -31.05 -0.31
CA ASN A 171 9.10 -30.49 -0.16
C ASN A 171 8.63 -30.51 1.30
N ILE A 172 7.75 -29.58 1.65
CA ILE A 172 6.89 -29.66 2.83
C ILE A 172 5.48 -30.07 2.41
N VAL A 173 4.79 -30.79 3.27
CA VAL A 173 3.37 -31.13 3.12
C VAL A 173 2.62 -30.46 4.26
N VAL A 174 1.71 -29.55 3.93
CA VAL A 174 1.01 -28.70 4.90
C VAL A 174 -0.49 -28.76 4.68
N ASN A 175 -1.27 -28.89 5.75
CA ASN A 175 -2.73 -28.78 5.69
C ASN A 175 -3.15 -27.34 6.00
N ILE A 176 -3.68 -26.62 5.01
CA ILE A 176 -4.18 -25.27 5.22
C ILE A 176 -5.69 -25.34 5.45
N ARG A 177 -6.10 -24.95 6.66
CA ARG A 177 -7.52 -24.95 7.06
C ARG A 177 -8.38 -24.11 6.11
N ALA A 178 -9.66 -24.44 6.03
CA ALA A 178 -10.66 -23.65 5.32
C ALA A 178 -10.57 -22.16 5.67
N ASN A 179 -10.68 -21.29 4.66
CA ASN A 179 -10.72 -19.83 4.83
C ASN A 179 -9.57 -19.26 5.69
N SER A 180 -8.36 -19.79 5.51
CA SER A 180 -7.21 -19.52 6.37
C SER A 180 -5.90 -19.44 5.57
N GLY A 181 -4.79 -19.41 6.29
CA GLY A 181 -3.45 -19.44 5.72
C GLY A 181 -2.39 -19.46 6.80
N ASP A 182 -1.15 -19.70 6.40
CA ASP A 182 0.00 -19.64 7.29
C ASP A 182 1.26 -19.15 6.57
N ILE A 183 2.22 -18.72 7.37
CA ILE A 183 3.55 -18.29 6.98
C ILE A 183 4.53 -19.26 7.60
N TRP A 184 5.16 -20.08 6.77
CA TRP A 184 6.11 -21.11 7.17
C TRP A 184 7.52 -20.52 7.18
N LEU A 185 8.10 -20.42 8.37
CA LEU A 185 9.48 -19.99 8.57
C LEU A 185 10.40 -21.20 8.74
N PRO A 186 11.62 -21.16 8.19
CA PRO A 186 12.60 -22.21 8.41
C PRO A 186 13.02 -22.23 9.89
N VAL A 187 13.05 -23.41 10.50
CA VAL A 187 13.55 -23.58 11.88
C VAL A 187 15.07 -23.56 11.83
N THR A 188 15.68 -22.51 12.37
CA THR A 188 17.15 -22.38 12.49
C THR A 188 17.56 -22.58 13.94
N SER A 189 18.69 -23.26 14.17
CA SER A 189 19.28 -23.54 15.49
C SER A 189 19.43 -22.30 16.38
N ASP A 190 19.60 -21.12 15.76
CA ASP A 190 19.92 -19.86 16.44
C ASP A 190 18.70 -18.95 16.67
N HIS A 191 17.51 -19.32 16.19
CA HIS A 191 16.28 -18.58 16.42
C HIS A 191 15.19 -19.50 16.93
N ASP A 192 15.13 -19.65 18.25
CA ASP A 192 13.90 -20.06 18.92
C ASP A 192 12.93 -18.89 18.85
N MET A 193 12.29 -18.73 17.68
CA MET A 193 11.19 -17.79 17.55
C MET A 193 10.08 -18.32 18.44
N SER A 194 9.83 -17.63 19.56
CA SER A 194 8.64 -17.87 20.38
C SER A 194 7.41 -17.49 19.54
N VAL A 195 6.94 -18.43 18.74
CA VAL A 195 5.74 -18.31 17.95
C VAL A 195 4.58 -18.50 18.91
N THR A 196 3.86 -17.42 19.21
CA THR A 196 2.55 -17.53 19.86
C THR A 196 1.54 -17.83 18.76
N PRO A 197 0.92 -19.02 18.73
CA PRO A 197 -0.05 -19.34 17.70
C PRO A 197 -1.19 -18.32 17.72
N VAL A 198 -1.57 -17.82 16.55
CA VAL A 198 -2.74 -16.96 16.41
C VAL A 198 -3.87 -17.81 15.89
N VAL A 199 -4.90 -17.94 16.73
CA VAL A 199 -6.14 -18.60 16.36
C VAL A 199 -6.76 -17.85 15.16
N PRO A 200 -7.01 -18.54 14.03
CA PRO A 200 -7.67 -17.95 12.88
C PRO A 200 -9.03 -17.35 13.25
N VAL A 201 -9.44 -16.30 12.53
CA VAL A 201 -10.67 -15.53 12.80
C VAL A 201 -11.94 -16.39 12.85
N HIS A 202 -12.00 -17.50 12.10
CA HIS A 202 -13.16 -18.39 12.05
C HIS A 202 -13.37 -19.24 13.32
N ASN A 203 -12.41 -19.26 14.24
CA ASN A 203 -12.48 -20.03 15.49
C ASN A 203 -12.98 -19.22 16.69
N GLU A 204 -13.21 -17.91 16.55
CA GLU A 204 -13.87 -17.13 17.60
C GLU A 204 -15.38 -17.02 17.34
N PRO A 205 -16.22 -17.18 18.38
CA PRO A 205 -17.63 -16.89 18.27
C PRO A 205 -17.80 -15.44 17.82
N ILE A 206 -18.57 -15.21 16.76
CA ILE A 206 -18.93 -13.87 16.30
C ILE A 206 -19.62 -13.17 17.47
N ALA A 207 -18.93 -12.21 18.09
CA ALA A 207 -19.57 -11.32 19.05
C ALA A 207 -20.70 -10.59 18.30
N PRO A 208 -21.94 -10.57 18.82
CA PRO A 208 -23.01 -9.87 18.16
C PRO A 208 -22.62 -8.40 18.03
N ALA A 209 -22.76 -7.87 16.82
CA ALA A 209 -22.64 -6.44 16.58
C ALA A 209 -23.45 -5.70 17.64
N ALA A 210 -22.81 -4.76 18.35
CA ALA A 210 -23.48 -3.94 19.34
C ALA A 210 -24.77 -3.39 18.71
N PRO A 211 -25.92 -3.50 19.39
CA PRO A 211 -27.18 -3.07 18.82
C PRO A 211 -27.07 -1.59 18.46
N LYS A 212 -27.32 -1.26 17.18
CA LYS A 212 -27.51 0.12 16.76
C LYS A 212 -28.67 0.69 17.55
N THR A 213 -28.38 1.46 18.57
CA THR A 213 -29.39 2.24 19.29
C THR A 213 -30.05 3.17 18.26
N PRO A 214 -31.37 3.10 18.05
CA PRO A 214 -32.05 4.08 17.23
C PRO A 214 -31.85 5.46 17.86
N ALA A 215 -31.39 6.43 17.06
CA ALA A 215 -31.33 7.82 17.48
C ALA A 215 -32.71 8.23 18.03
N ALA A 216 -32.74 8.62 19.31
CA ALA A 216 -33.93 9.13 19.94
C ALA A 216 -34.37 10.43 19.23
N PRO A 217 -35.68 10.67 19.04
CA PRO A 217 -36.18 11.82 18.31
C PRO A 217 -35.84 13.12 19.05
N ALA A 218 -35.24 14.07 18.33
CA ALA A 218 -34.97 15.41 18.82
C ALA A 218 -36.28 16.13 19.16
N THR A 219 -36.43 16.52 20.43
CA THR A 219 -37.45 17.48 20.88
C THR A 219 -37.13 18.87 20.34
N PRO A 220 -38.13 19.63 19.83
CA PRO A 220 -37.90 20.95 19.25
C PRO A 220 -37.79 22.02 20.34
N SER A 221 -36.66 22.74 20.37
CA SER A 221 -36.51 23.99 21.13
C SER A 221 -37.07 25.16 20.32
N ALA A 222 -37.93 25.95 20.96
CA ALA A 222 -38.62 27.12 20.41
C ALA A 222 -37.66 28.32 20.17
N PRO A 223 -38.05 29.31 19.33
CA PRO A 223 -37.14 30.24 18.66
C PRO A 223 -36.84 31.50 19.49
N VAL A 224 -35.61 32.02 19.37
CA VAL A 224 -35.23 33.36 19.85
C VAL A 224 -34.92 34.25 18.64
N VAL A 225 -35.60 35.39 18.57
CA VAL A 225 -35.53 36.46 17.54
C VAL A 225 -34.48 37.52 17.95
N PRO A 226 -33.81 38.24 17.02
CA PRO A 226 -32.53 38.92 17.28
C PRO A 226 -32.59 40.46 17.53
N GLU A 227 -31.40 40.99 17.88
CA GLU A 227 -30.88 42.39 17.79
C GLU A 227 -31.23 43.45 18.86
N PRO A 228 -30.46 44.57 19.02
CA PRO A 228 -29.21 45.01 18.35
C PRO A 228 -28.06 45.51 19.29
N GLN A 229 -26.87 45.76 18.72
CA GLN A 229 -25.70 46.37 19.37
C GLN A 229 -25.82 47.89 19.63
N PRO A 230 -24.97 48.43 20.52
CA PRO A 230 -24.20 49.63 20.15
C PRO A 230 -22.72 49.63 20.62
N VAL A 231 -21.85 50.21 19.77
CA VAL A 231 -20.48 50.76 20.01
C VAL A 231 -20.57 52.31 20.08
N PRO A 232 -19.53 53.16 20.38
CA PRO A 232 -18.06 52.97 20.37
C PRO A 232 -17.27 53.76 21.48
N SER A 233 -15.91 53.80 21.37
CA SER A 233 -14.95 54.88 21.74
C SER A 233 -13.74 54.35 22.54
N ALA A 234 -12.45 54.64 22.29
CA ALA A 234 -11.72 55.36 21.26
C ALA A 234 -10.24 54.92 21.35
N ALA A 235 -9.53 54.84 20.22
CA ALA A 235 -8.07 54.82 20.16
C ALA A 235 -7.60 55.40 18.83
N GLU A 236 -6.75 56.43 18.87
CA GLU A 236 -5.84 56.94 17.82
C GLU A 236 -4.92 58.00 18.48
N PRO A 237 -3.77 58.42 17.90
CA PRO A 237 -3.39 58.52 16.46
C PRO A 237 -2.14 57.69 16.09
N ALA A 238 -1.91 57.20 14.86
CA ALA A 238 -1.81 57.78 13.50
C ALA A 238 -0.36 58.13 13.09
N ASP A 239 0.11 57.51 12.00
CA ASP A 239 1.00 58.02 10.92
C ASP A 239 1.61 56.86 10.12
N THR A 240 1.81 56.85 8.80
CA THR A 240 1.18 57.48 7.62
C THR A 240 1.68 56.70 6.37
N ASN A 241 0.82 56.56 5.34
CA ASN A 241 1.10 56.37 3.90
C ASN A 241 1.93 55.16 3.40
N ASP A 242 1.74 54.57 2.20
CA ASP A 242 0.76 54.63 1.10
C ASP A 242 1.17 53.49 0.10
N SER A 243 0.21 52.96 -0.65
CA SER A 243 0.33 52.33 -1.98
C SER A 243 0.93 50.90 -2.15
N ALA A 244 0.07 50.00 -2.64
CA ALA A 244 0.40 48.72 -3.31
C ALA A 244 0.56 48.94 -4.85
N PRO A 245 0.77 47.91 -5.71
CA PRO A 245 1.58 46.68 -5.64
C PRO A 245 2.50 46.50 -6.89
N LYS A 246 3.50 45.61 -6.86
CA LYS A 246 4.02 44.95 -8.10
C LYS A 246 4.91 43.72 -7.86
N GLU A 247 4.53 42.65 -8.55
CA GLU A 247 5.27 41.51 -9.12
C GLU A 247 6.82 41.57 -9.12
N ALA A 248 7.48 40.52 -8.62
CA ALA A 248 8.83 40.10 -9.04
C ALA A 248 9.17 38.66 -8.62
N ALA A 249 9.84 37.94 -9.52
CA ALA A 249 10.24 36.54 -9.48
C ALA A 249 11.21 36.13 -8.34
N PRO A 250 11.32 34.83 -8.00
CA PRO A 250 12.28 34.36 -7.00
C PRO A 250 13.71 34.30 -7.55
N GLN A 251 14.64 34.87 -6.77
CA GLN A 251 16.08 34.84 -7.02
C GLN A 251 16.71 33.50 -6.65
N THR A 252 17.57 33.05 -7.55
CA THR A 252 18.57 31.97 -7.46
C THR A 252 19.51 32.12 -6.27
N VAL A 253 19.72 31.01 -5.54
CA VAL A 253 20.85 30.84 -4.62
C VAL A 253 21.79 29.80 -5.23
N GLN A 254 23.02 30.23 -5.53
CA GLN A 254 24.11 29.40 -6.05
C GLN A 254 24.70 28.55 -4.93
N ASN A 255 24.89 27.26 -5.18
CA ASN A 255 25.78 26.40 -4.40
C ASN A 255 26.82 25.78 -5.35
N THR A 256 28.09 26.04 -5.06
CA THR A 256 29.27 25.55 -5.75
C THR A 256 29.65 24.14 -5.28
N ALA A 257 29.91 23.23 -6.22
CA ALA A 257 30.62 21.96 -5.99
C ALA A 257 31.38 21.56 -7.28
N PRO A 258 32.49 20.80 -7.18
CA PRO A 258 33.61 20.89 -8.10
C PRO A 258 33.54 19.97 -9.33
N ALA A 259 34.45 20.25 -10.27
CA ALA A 259 34.61 19.68 -11.61
C ALA A 259 34.65 18.13 -11.67
N ALA A 260 33.52 17.51 -12.02
CA ALA A 260 33.46 16.12 -12.51
C ALA A 260 32.30 15.85 -13.51
N CYS A 261 31.61 16.89 -14.01
CA CYS A 261 30.38 16.72 -14.80
C CYS A 261 30.29 17.62 -16.04
N ALA A 262 31.36 17.79 -16.82
CA ALA A 262 31.25 18.40 -18.15
C ALA A 262 30.88 17.35 -19.21
N HIS A 263 31.57 16.20 -19.20
CA HIS A 263 31.41 15.17 -20.24
C HIS A 263 30.06 14.44 -20.24
N SER A 264 29.32 14.40 -19.13
CA SER A 264 28.00 13.75 -19.06
C SER A 264 26.88 14.64 -19.60
N GLN A 265 27.01 15.96 -19.46
CA GLN A 265 25.97 16.90 -19.87
C GLN A 265 26.03 17.13 -21.38
N ASP A 266 27.23 17.36 -21.93
CA ASP A 266 27.46 17.48 -23.37
C ASP A 266 26.99 16.22 -24.15
N PHE A 267 27.11 15.04 -23.52
CA PHE A 267 26.68 13.78 -24.11
C PHE A 267 25.16 13.61 -24.13
N GLU A 268 24.46 14.01 -23.07
CA GLU A 268 23.00 13.97 -23.02
C GLU A 268 22.37 15.05 -23.89
N ASP A 269 22.96 16.24 -23.95
CA ASP A 269 22.53 17.32 -24.85
C ASP A 269 22.69 16.91 -26.32
N GLY A 270 23.76 16.19 -26.67
CA GLY A 270 23.97 15.62 -28.00
C GLY A 270 22.92 14.57 -28.40
N LYS A 271 22.45 13.75 -27.43
CA LYS A 271 21.36 12.78 -27.69
C LYS A 271 20.03 13.48 -27.89
N ILE A 272 19.73 14.52 -27.12
CA ILE A 272 18.49 15.30 -27.22
C ILE A 272 18.43 15.99 -28.58
N ALA A 273 19.53 16.63 -29.01
CA ALA A 273 19.64 17.25 -30.33
C ALA A 273 19.38 16.23 -31.47
N GLY A 274 19.97 15.04 -31.39
CA GLY A 274 19.74 13.99 -32.39
C GLY A 274 18.29 13.49 -32.45
N LEU A 275 17.59 13.46 -31.31
CA LEU A 275 16.17 13.08 -31.27
C LEU A 275 15.26 14.19 -31.82
N GLN A 276 15.56 15.45 -31.54
CA GLN A 276 14.84 16.60 -32.10
C GLN A 276 14.98 16.64 -33.64
N GLU A 277 16.18 16.42 -34.17
CA GLU A 277 16.41 16.31 -35.62
C GLU A 277 15.63 15.15 -36.25
N ALA A 278 15.59 13.99 -35.59
CA ALA A 278 14.85 12.83 -36.07
C ALA A 278 13.34 13.10 -36.15
N ILE A 279 12.77 13.81 -35.16
CA ILE A 279 11.36 14.20 -35.17
C ILE A 279 11.06 15.17 -36.31
N LEU A 280 11.89 16.19 -36.51
CA LEU A 280 11.71 17.15 -37.61
C LEU A 280 11.79 16.47 -38.98
N ALA A 281 12.73 15.54 -39.18
CA ALA A 281 12.84 14.77 -40.41
C ALA A 281 11.60 13.90 -40.68
N ILE A 282 11.02 13.29 -39.63
CA ILE A 282 9.77 12.51 -39.75
C ILE A 282 8.58 13.43 -40.07
N MET A 283 8.52 14.61 -39.44
CA MET A 283 7.45 15.59 -39.69
C MET A 283 7.51 16.14 -41.11
N GLU A 284 8.70 16.46 -41.62
CA GLU A 284 8.91 16.89 -43.02
C GLU A 284 8.52 15.82 -44.04
N LYS A 285 8.73 14.55 -43.72
CA LYS A 285 8.28 13.43 -44.55
C LYS A 285 6.75 13.31 -44.60
N ASN A 286 6.06 13.68 -43.53
CA ASN A 286 4.61 13.55 -43.39
C ASN A 286 3.83 14.81 -43.83
N GLY A 287 4.49 15.94 -44.07
CA GLY A 287 3.87 17.16 -44.57
C GLY A 287 4.70 18.43 -44.35
N PRO A 288 4.17 19.61 -44.73
CA PRO A 288 4.86 20.88 -44.50
C PRO A 288 4.95 21.19 -42.99
N VAL A 289 6.17 21.40 -42.50
CA VAL A 289 6.44 21.76 -41.10
C VAL A 289 6.45 23.28 -40.95
N THR A 290 5.61 23.79 -40.03
CA THR A 290 5.56 25.23 -39.74
C THR A 290 6.66 25.67 -38.77
N ASP A 291 7.00 26.95 -38.76
CA ASP A 291 7.98 27.50 -37.82
C ASP A 291 7.59 27.32 -36.35
N GLN A 292 6.29 27.29 -36.06
CA GLN A 292 5.79 27.00 -34.71
C GLN A 292 6.09 25.55 -34.32
N MET A 293 5.91 24.60 -35.25
CA MET A 293 6.20 23.19 -35.02
C MET A 293 7.71 22.94 -34.79
N ARG A 294 8.60 23.67 -35.48
CA ARG A 294 10.04 23.61 -35.19
C ARG A 294 10.37 24.08 -33.77
N LYS A 295 9.80 25.21 -33.35
CA LYS A 295 9.99 25.76 -32.00
C LYS A 295 9.49 24.81 -30.91
N ASP A 296 8.36 24.13 -31.14
CA ASP A 296 7.80 23.19 -30.18
C ASP A 296 8.67 21.93 -30.00
N VAL A 297 9.35 21.49 -31.07
CA VAL A 297 10.33 20.39 -31.00
C VAL A 297 11.61 20.83 -30.30
N GLU A 298 12.16 21.99 -30.65
CA GLU A 298 13.39 22.54 -30.06
C GLU A 298 13.24 22.88 -28.58
N ALA A 299 12.06 23.33 -28.16
CA ALA A 299 11.76 23.66 -26.76
C ALA A 299 11.67 22.41 -25.84
N ASN A 300 11.50 21.21 -26.41
CA ASN A 300 11.39 19.99 -25.63
C ASN A 300 12.76 19.37 -25.36
N VAL A 301 13.27 19.58 -24.15
CA VAL A 301 14.58 19.10 -23.68
C VAL A 301 14.53 17.78 -22.92
N TYR A 302 13.37 17.10 -22.86
CA TYR A 302 13.21 15.86 -22.09
C TYR A 302 13.34 14.63 -22.99
N HIS A 303 14.38 13.81 -22.76
CA HIS A 303 14.70 12.62 -23.56
C HIS A 303 13.53 11.64 -23.72
N ASP A 304 12.87 11.26 -22.62
CA ASP A 304 11.75 10.30 -22.63
C ASP A 304 10.52 10.83 -23.39
N SER A 305 10.31 12.15 -23.35
CA SER A 305 9.24 12.83 -24.08
C SER A 305 9.48 12.74 -25.59
N LEU A 306 10.71 13.03 -26.04
CA LEU A 306 11.10 12.93 -27.45
C LEU A 306 11.02 11.48 -27.98
N ILE A 307 11.43 10.48 -27.19
CA ILE A 307 11.29 9.06 -27.57
C ILE A 307 9.82 8.67 -27.73
N THR A 308 8.97 9.13 -26.82
CA THR A 308 7.52 8.87 -26.88
C THR A 308 6.90 9.51 -28.12
N TRP A 309 7.34 10.72 -28.47
CA TRP A 309 6.91 11.41 -29.68
C TRP A 309 7.35 10.69 -30.96
N ILE A 310 8.59 10.23 -31.05
CA ILE A 310 9.05 9.43 -32.20
C ILE A 310 8.19 8.16 -32.38
N LYS A 311 7.81 7.51 -31.28
CA LYS A 311 6.95 6.32 -31.31
C LYS A 311 5.52 6.62 -31.77
N SER A 312 5.02 7.85 -31.60
CA SER A 312 3.66 8.21 -32.05
C SER A 312 3.53 8.42 -33.56
N PHE A 313 4.66 8.53 -34.28
CA PHE A 313 4.67 8.58 -35.75
C PHE A 313 4.71 7.21 -36.43
N ARG A 314 4.79 6.10 -35.68
CA ARG A 314 4.74 4.74 -36.21
C ARG A 314 3.32 4.25 -36.46
#